data_AF-A0A087TCC3-F1
#
_entry.id   AF-A0A087TCC3-F1
#
_cell.length_a   1.000
_cell.length_b   1.000
_cell.length_c   1.000
_cell.angle_alpha   90.00
_cell.angle_beta   90.00
_cell.angle_gamma   90.00
#
_symmetry.space_group_name_H-M   'P 1'
#
loop_
_entity.id
_entity.type
_entity.pdbx_description
1 polymer ?
#
loop_
_entity_poly.entity_id
_entity_poly.type
_entity_poly.pdbx_seq_one_letter_code
_entity_poly.pdbx_strand_id
1 'polypeptide(L)' 'ILDVEIIFNERGSKGFGFVTFANSLDADRARDHLNGTVVEGRKIEVNNATARVQTKKLPT' A
#
# COMPACT_ATOMS: atom_id res chain seq x y z
N ILE A 1 2.42 7.17 -10.56
CA ILE A 1 1.54 6.31 -9.72
C ILE A 1 0.46 5.75 -10.63
N LEU A 2 0.21 4.45 -10.62
CA LEU A 2 -0.81 3.79 -11.44
C LEU A 2 -2.10 3.53 -10.64
N ASP A 3 -1.97 3.11 -9.39
CA ASP A 3 -3.11 2.76 -8.54
C ASP A 3 -2.77 3.02 -7.07
N VAL A 4 -3.78 3.36 -6.27
CA VAL A 4 -3.69 3.53 -4.82
C VAL A 4 -4.92 2.91 -4.19
N GLU A 5 -4.72 1.96 -3.28
CA GLU A 5 -5.81 1.27 -2.59
C GLU A 5 -5.59 1.29 -1.08
N ILE A 6 -6.55 1.84 -0.34
CA ILE A 6 -6.58 1.74 1.12
C ILE A 6 -7.49 0.58 1.50
N ILE A 7 -7.03 -0.30 2.38
CA ILE A 7 -7.82 -1.47 2.76
C ILE A 7 -8.74 -1.12 3.93
N PHE A 8 -10.04 -1.36 3.75
CA PHE A 8 -11.07 -1.15 4.77
C PHE A 8 -11.67 -2.48 5.22
N ASN A 9 -12.22 -2.48 6.43
CA ASN A 9 -13.17 -3.48 6.93
C ASN A 9 -14.47 -2.77 7.36
N GLU A 10 -15.42 -3.52 7.92
CA GLU A 10 -16.72 -2.99 8.39
C GLU A 10 -16.58 -1.91 9.48
N ARG A 11 -15.42 -1.84 10.16
CA ARG A 11 -15.13 -0.86 11.21
C ARG A 11 -14.32 0.35 10.71
N GLY A 12 -13.94 0.39 9.44
CA GLY A 12 -13.16 1.47 8.84
C GLY A 12 -11.80 1.00 8.27
N SER A 13 -10.83 1.93 8.19
CA SER A 13 -9.51 1.64 7.62
C SER A 13 -8.78 0.60 8.45
N LYS A 14 -8.13 -0.36 7.78
CA LYS A 14 -7.25 -1.34 8.42
C LYS A 14 -5.86 -0.78 8.76
N GLY A 15 -5.60 0.50 8.46
CA GLY A 15 -4.34 1.17 8.78
C GLY A 15 -3.19 0.89 7.80
N PHE A 16 -3.48 0.34 6.62
CA PHE A 16 -2.51 0.13 5.56
C PHE A 16 -3.16 0.28 4.18
N GLY A 17 -2.33 0.46 3.17
CA GLY A 17 -2.73 0.51 1.77
C GLY A 17 -1.60 0.07 0.86
N PHE A 18 -1.92 -0.04 -0.42
CA PHE A 18 -0.99 -0.40 -1.47
C PHE A 18 -0.91 0.74 -2.48
N VAL A 19 0.31 0.99 -2.96
CA VAL A 19 0.58 1.96 -4.02
C VAL A 19 1.27 1.23 -5.15
N THR A 20 0.70 1.31 -6.34
CA THR A 20 1.27 0.74 -7.56
C THR A 20 2.01 1.85 -8.30
N PHE A 21 3.32 1.70 -8.46
CA PHE A 21 4.13 2.60 -9.29
C PHE A 21 4.19 2.11 -10.73
N ALA A 22 4.44 3.02 -11.67
CA ALA A 22 4.67 2.66 -13.07
C ALA A 22 6.02 1.95 -13.25
N ASN A 23 7.02 2.33 -12.44
CA ASN A 23 8.38 1.81 -12.51
C ASN A 23 8.79 1.24 -11.15
N SER A 24 9.55 0.14 -11.17
CA SER A 24 10.13 -0.44 -9.95
C SER A 24 11.09 0.51 -9.26
N LEU A 25 11.90 1.26 -10.02
CA LEU A 25 12.87 2.21 -9.46
C LEU A 25 12.19 3.31 -8.63
N ASP A 26 11.03 3.79 -9.06
CA ASP A 26 10.27 4.78 -8.31
C ASP A 26 9.69 4.18 -7.01
N ALA A 27 9.27 2.91 -7.04
CA ALA A 27 8.81 2.19 -5.87
C ALA A 27 9.94 1.98 -4.85
N ASP A 28 11.13 1.59 -5.31
CA ASP A 28 12.31 1.38 -4.44
C ASP A 28 12.75 2.70 -3.80
N ARG A 29 12.81 3.80 -4.57
CA ARG A 29 13.07 5.13 -4.01
C ARG A 29 12.03 5.53 -2.96
N ALA A 30 10.74 5.35 -3.27
CA ALA A 30 9.68 5.67 -2.32
C ALA A 30 9.82 4.84 -1.03
N ARG A 31 10.15 3.55 -1.14
CA ARG A 31 10.41 2.69 0.01
C ARG A 31 11.58 3.21 0.84
N ASP A 32 12.72 3.46 0.22
CA ASP A 32 13.94 3.87 0.93
C ASP A 32 13.78 5.23 1.62
N HIS A 33 13.01 6.15 1.04
CA HIS A 33 12.75 7.47 1.63
C HIS A 33 11.65 7.48 2.69
N LEU A 34 10.63 6.64 2.57
CA LEU A 34 9.43 6.72 3.42
C LEU A 34 9.38 5.65 4.50
N ASN A 35 10.06 4.50 4.31
CA ASN A 35 10.05 3.44 5.29
C ASN A 35 10.66 3.91 6.62
N GLY A 36 9.92 3.75 7.71
CA GLY A 36 10.34 4.16 9.05
C GLY A 36 10.22 5.65 9.33
N THR A 37 9.70 6.47 8.40
CA THR A 37 9.40 7.87 8.66
C THR A 37 8.15 8.02 9.52
N VAL A 38 7.95 9.21 10.11
CA VAL A 38 6.76 9.52 10.91
C VAL A 38 5.82 10.39 10.08
N VAL A 39 4.57 9.95 9.93
CA VAL A 39 3.50 10.66 9.23
C VAL A 39 2.34 10.82 10.21
N GLU A 40 1.86 12.06 10.41
CA GLU A 40 0.77 12.37 11.35
C GLU A 40 1.00 11.77 12.75
N GLY A 41 2.25 11.81 13.23
CA GLY A 41 2.64 11.28 14.55
C GLY A 41 2.75 9.75 14.62
N ARG A 42 2.55 9.01 13.52
CA ARG A 42 2.71 7.55 13.47
C ARG A 42 3.88 7.15 12.59
N LYS A 43 4.75 6.28 13.09
CA LYS A 43 5.80 5.66 12.29
C LYS A 43 5.16 4.72 11.25
N ILE A 44 5.48 4.92 9.97
CA ILE A 44 5.00 4.09 8.87
C ILE A 44 6.05 3.05 8.48
N GLU A 45 5.57 1.94 7.92
CA GLU A 45 6.39 0.89 7.33
C GLU A 45 6.04 0.78 5.84
N VAL A 46 7.06 0.72 4.99
CA VAL A 46 6.90 0.59 3.54
C VAL A 46 7.69 -0.63 3.09
N ASN A 47 7.00 -1.60 2.51
CA ASN A 47 7.56 -2.86 2.04
C ASN A 47 7.11 -3.16 0.62
N ASN A 48 7.86 -4.03 -0.07
CA ASN A 48 7.46 -4.54 -1.37
C ASN A 48 6.19 -5.37 -1.23
N ALA A 49 5.14 -4.99 -1.96
CA ALA A 49 3.88 -5.73 -1.96
C ALA A 49 4.05 -7.05 -2.72
N THR A 50 3.52 -8.13 -2.17
CA THR A 50 3.29 -9.36 -2.93
C THR A 50 2.20 -9.10 -3.97
N ALA A 51 2.31 -9.74 -5.15
CA ALA A 51 1.29 -9.62 -6.19
C ALA A 51 -0.11 -9.86 -5.59
N ARG A 52 -1.07 -9.00 -5.93
CA ARG A 52 -2.45 -9.17 -5.47
C ARG A 52 -2.93 -10.54 -5.94
N VAL A 53 -3.19 -11.45 -5.00
CA VAL A 53 -4.09 -12.57 -5.28
C VAL A 53 -5.47 -11.92 -5.43
N GLN A 54 -5.87 -11.64 -6.67
CA GLN A 54 -7.24 -11.22 -6.96
C GLN A 54 -8.17 -12.35 -6.54
N THR A 55 -8.63 -12.34 -5.30
CA THR A 55 -9.89 -12.99 -4.97
C THR A 55 -10.95 -12.13 -5.64
N LYS A 56 -11.22 -12.39 -6.93
CA LYS A 56 -12.47 -11.96 -7.54
C LYS A 56 -13.55 -12.48 -6.60
N LYS A 57 -14.17 -11.60 -5.80
CA LYS A 57 -15.45 -11.96 -5.19
C LYS A 57 -16.36 -12.23 -6.37
N LEU A 58 -16.60 -13.51 -6.64
CA LEU A 58 -17.60 -13.93 -7.60
C LEU A 58 -18.90 -13.22 -7.17
N PRO A 59 -19.55 -12.45 -8.04
CA PRO A 59 -20.88 -11.95 -7.73
C PRO A 59 -21.80 -13.17 -7.59
N THR A 60 -22.37 -13.34 -6.41
CA THR A 60 -23.51 -14.25 -6.20
C THR A 60 -24.79 -13.53 -6.59
#